data_AF-A0A0F9UI52-F1
#
_entry.id   AF-A0A0F9UI52-F1
#
_cell.length_a   1.000
_cell.length_b   1.000
_cell.length_c   1.000
_cell.angle_alpha   90.00
_cell.angle_beta   90.00
_cell.angle_gamma   90.00
#
_symmetry.space_group_name_H-M   'P 1'
#
loop_
_entity.id
_entity.type
_entity.pdbx_description
1 polymer ?
#
loop_
_entity_poly.entity_id
_entity_poly.type
_entity_poly.pdbx_seq_one_letter_code
_entity_poly.pdbx_strand_id
1 'polypeptide(L)' 'MAGNEMEITFKWENDNYFSFETKKNADPKITDIRIEENTHIKGVWPTIQKACIIRLTQILSDIGKEMEE' A
#
# COMPACT_ATOMS: atom_id res chain seq x y z
N MET A 1 -13.58 -21.97 -9.13
CA MET A 1 -12.55 -20.95 -9.38
C MET A 1 -12.28 -20.28 -8.06
N ALA A 2 -11.07 -20.42 -7.51
CA ALA A 2 -10.70 -19.67 -6.31
C ALA A 2 -10.63 -18.19 -6.73
N GLY A 3 -11.33 -17.31 -6.02
CA GLY A 3 -11.24 -15.88 -6.28
C GLY A 3 -9.82 -15.40 -6.01
N ASN A 4 -9.31 -14.50 -6.87
CA ASN A 4 -8.09 -13.78 -6.54
C ASN A 4 -8.42 -12.76 -5.46
N GLU A 5 -7.83 -12.93 -4.28
CA GLU A 5 -8.01 -12.04 -3.13
C GLU A 5 -6.82 -11.09 -3.01
N MET A 6 -7.11 -9.82 -2.73
CA MET A 6 -6.09 -8.83 -2.43
C MET A 6 -6.45 -8.08 -1.16
N GLU A 7 -5.49 -8.03 -0.24
CA GLU A 7 -5.59 -7.28 1.00
C GLU A 7 -4.60 -6.10 0.96
N ILE A 8 -5.10 -4.91 1.27
CA ILE A 8 -4.29 -3.70 1.42
C ILE A 8 -4.43 -3.23 2.86
N THR A 9 -3.31 -3.11 3.56
CA THR A 9 -3.29 -2.62 4.95
C THR A 9 -2.59 -1.29 5.02
N PHE A 10 -3.28 -0.30 5.58
CA PHE A 10 -2.68 0.96 6.03
C PHE A 10 -2.56 0.93 7.55
N LYS A 11 -1.38 1.18 8.10
CA LYS A 11 -1.19 1.36 9.54
C LYS A 11 -0.52 2.70 9.77
N TRP A 12 -0.98 3.45 10.77
CA TRP A 12 -0.33 4.70 11.15
C TRP A 12 -0.37 4.90 12.66
N GLU A 13 0.61 5.64 13.15
CA GLU A 13 0.64 6.18 14.50
C GLU A 13 0.84 7.68 14.37
N ASN A 14 0.04 8.47 15.08
CA ASN A 14 0.09 9.92 15.00
C ASN A 14 1.54 10.40 15.18
N ASP A 15 1.99 11.20 14.23
CA ASP A 15 3.31 11.84 14.21
C ASP A 15 4.54 10.92 14.08
N ASN A 16 4.41 9.60 14.24
CA ASN A 16 5.55 8.69 14.43
C ASN A 16 5.71 7.62 13.34
N TYR A 17 4.61 7.13 12.76
CA TYR A 17 4.67 5.93 11.94
C TYR A 17 3.62 5.89 10.84
N PHE A 18 4.02 5.36 9.69
CA PHE A 18 3.10 4.93 8.65
C PHE A 18 3.64 3.69 7.94
N SER A 19 2.76 2.75 7.62
CA SER A 19 3.02 1.67 6.67
C SER A 19 1.87 1.44 5.72
N PHE A 20 2.25 1.05 4.51
CA PHE A 20 1.38 0.53 3.47
C PHE A 20 1.89 -0.87 3.13
N GLU A 21 1.02 -1.86 3.26
CA GLU A 21 1.34 -3.25 3.02
C GLU A 21 0.30 -3.87 2.08
N THR A 22 0.75 -4.77 1.21
CA THR A 22 -0.09 -5.49 0.25
C THR A 22 0.09 -6.99 0.42
N LYS A 23 -0.99 -7.75 0.22
CA LYS A 23 -0.96 -9.22 0.19
C LYS A 23 -1.89 -9.69 -0.92
N LYS A 24 -1.40 -10.59 -1.78
CA LYS A 24 -2.17 -11.19 -2.86
C LYS A 24 -2.31 -12.69 -2.60
N ASN A 25 -3.52 -13.22 -2.54
CA ASN A 25 -3.78 -14.65 -2.34
C ASN A 25 -3.01 -15.24 -1.13
N ALA A 26 -2.34 -16.38 -1.34
CA ALA A 26 -1.50 -17.04 -0.35
C ALA A 26 -0.07 -16.47 -0.29
N ASP A 27 0.24 -15.42 -1.07
CA ASP A 27 1.57 -14.84 -1.10
C ASP A 27 1.90 -14.14 0.24
N PRO A 28 3.19 -14.02 0.59
CA PRO A 28 3.63 -13.27 1.76
C PRO A 28 3.15 -11.82 1.70
N LYS A 29 2.90 -11.24 2.88
CA LYS A 29 2.64 -9.81 3.00
C LYS A 29 3.88 -9.01 2.58
N ILE A 30 3.71 -8.11 1.64
CA ILE A 30 4.75 -7.22 1.13
C ILE A 30 4.56 -5.84 1.77
N THR A 31 5.60 -5.30 2.40
CA THR A 31 5.61 -3.91 2.87
C THR A 31 6.10 -3.03 1.72
N ASP A 32 5.23 -2.24 1.11
CA ASP A 32 5.64 -1.35 0.01
C ASP A 32 6.13 0.01 0.51
N ILE A 33 5.57 0.54 1.60
CA ILE A 33 6.00 1.80 2.21
C ILE A 33 6.09 1.61 3.72
N ARG A 34 7.20 2.03 4.33
CA ARG A 34 7.37 2.11 5.78
C ARG A 34 8.14 3.37 6.12
N ILE A 35 7.53 4.22 6.94
CA ILE A 35 8.13 5.46 7.45
C ILE A 35 8.17 5.35 8.97
N GLU A 36 9.38 5.44 9.50
CA GLU A 36 9.70 5.51 10.92
C GLU A 36 10.52 6.78 11.10
N GLU A 37 9.85 7.88 11.42
CA GLU A 37 10.55 9.14 11.71
C GLU A 37 10.33 9.54 13.17
N ASN A 38 11.42 9.94 13.82
CA ASN A 38 11.38 10.64 15.11
C ASN A 38 10.88 12.10 14.96
N THR A 39 10.54 12.52 13.75
CA THR A 39 10.14 13.88 13.38
C THR A 39 8.75 13.82 12.75
N HIS A 40 7.86 14.73 13.15
CA HIS A 40 6.45 14.76 12.76
C HIS A 40 6.17 14.34 11.31
N ILE A 41 5.48 13.20 11.16
CA ILE A 41 5.05 12.65 9.86
C ILE A 41 4.31 13.66 8.96
N LYS A 42 3.74 14.71 9.56
CA LYS A 42 3.09 15.83 8.86
C LYS A 42 3.95 16.45 7.76
N GLY A 43 5.27 16.52 7.93
CA GLY A 43 6.18 17.09 6.92
C GLY A 43 6.31 16.23 5.66
N VAL A 44 6.29 14.90 5.83
CA VAL A 44 6.44 13.93 4.75
C VAL A 44 5.11 13.40 4.22
N TRP A 45 3.99 13.72 4.90
CA TRP A 45 2.65 13.26 4.55
C TRP A 45 2.25 13.51 3.09
N PRO A 46 2.51 14.68 2.47
CA PRO A 46 2.17 14.88 1.06
C PRO A 46 2.90 13.91 0.13
N THR A 47 4.13 13.51 0.47
CA THR A 47 4.92 12.54 -0.29
C THR A 47 4.39 11.13 -0.07
N ILE A 48 4.07 10.76 1.18
CA ILE A 48 3.45 9.47 1.52
C ILE A 48 2.12 9.30 0.77
N GLN A 49 1.26 10.32 0.79
CA GLN A 49 -0.02 10.29 0.10
C GLN A 49 0.15 10.07 -1.41
N LYS A 50 1.09 10.78 -2.05
CA LYS A 50 1.40 10.60 -3.48
C LYS A 50 1.89 9.18 -3.79
N ALA A 51 2.78 8.64 -2.95
CA ALA A 51 3.30 7.28 -3.12
C ALA A 51 2.17 6.22 -3.02
N CYS A 52 1.28 6.37 -2.03
CA CYS A 52 0.12 5.49 -1.88
C CYS A 52 -0.81 5.54 -3.11
N ILE A 53 -1.11 6.73 -3.63
CA ILE A 53 -1.98 6.88 -4.81
C ILE A 53 -1.36 6.17 -6.02
N ILE A 54 -0.07 6.42 -6.31
CA ILE A 54 0.62 5.79 -7.44
C ILE A 54 0.57 4.27 -7.30
N ARG A 55 0.86 3.75 -6.10
CA ARG A 55 0.87 2.30 -5.85
C ARG A 55 -0.51 1.67 -5.99
N LEU A 56 -1.55 2.31 -5.45
CA LEU A 56 -2.93 1.85 -5.62
C LEU A 56 -3.36 1.86 -7.09
N THR A 57 -3.02 2.90 -7.84
CA THR A 57 -3.34 2.96 -9.27
C THR A 57 -2.66 1.85 -10.05
N GLN A 58 -1.40 1.54 -9.76
CA GLN A 58 -0.68 0.42 -10.38
C GLN A 58 -1.37 -0.91 -10.07
N ILE A 59 -1.67 -1.16 -8.80
CA ILE A 59 -2.37 -2.37 -8.36
C ILE A 59 -3.70 -2.56 -9.09
N LEU A 60 -4.53 -1.51 -9.17
CA LEU A 60 -5.82 -1.57 -9.86
C LEU A 60 -5.65 -1.79 -11.36
N SER A 61 -4.61 -1.20 -11.97
CA SER A 61 -4.31 -1.42 -13.38
C SER A 61 -3.89 -2.86 -13.65
N ASP A 62 -3.11 -3.47 -12.74
CA ASP A 62 -2.67 -4.86 -12.90
C ASP A 62 -3.84 -5.84 -12.73
N ILE A 63 -4.74 -5.58 -11.76
CA ILE A 63 -6.01 -6.34 -11.64
C ILE A 63 -6.86 -6.19 -12.90
N GLY A 64 -6.97 -4.97 -13.45
CA GLY A 64 -7.73 -4.72 -14.66
C GLY A 64 -7.20 -5.50 -15.86
N LYS A 65 -5.87 -5.58 -16.02
CA LYS A 65 -5.24 -6.40 -17.07
C LYS A 65 -5.53 -7.89 -16.87
N GLU A 66 -5.45 -8.39 -15.63
CA GLU A 66 -5.81 -9.79 -15.30
C GLU A 66 -7.28 -10.13 -15.60
N MET A 67 -8.17 -9.14 -15.68
CA MET A 67 -9.58 -9.34 -16.07
C MET A 67 -9.80 -9.34 -17.58
N GLU A 68 -8.89 -8.76 -18.36
CA GLU A 68 -8.95 -8.70 -19.83
C GLU A 68 -8.34 -9.95 -20.50
N GLU A 69 -7.50 -10.69 -19.78
CA GLU A 69 -6.92 -11.99 -20.18
C GLU A 69 -7.87 -13.17 -19.92
#